data_AF-A0A1L7RLT5-F1
#
_entry.id   AF-A0A1L7RLT5-F1
#
_cell.length_a   1.000
_cell.length_b   1.000
_cell.length_c   1.000
_cell.angle_alpha   90.00
_cell.angle_beta   90.00
_cell.angle_gamma   90.00
#
_symmetry.space_group_name_H-M   'P 1'
#
loop_
_entity.id
_entity.type
_entity.pdbx_description
1 polymer ?
#
loop_
_entity_poly.entity_id
_entity_poly.type
_entity_poly.pdbx_seq_one_letter_code
_entity_poly.pdbx_strand_id
1 'polypeptide(L)' 'MMDKDLKKLVKALRAAGYSVEETRRGHIRVSKDGRLLTTFSGTASDRRSLANGLAPLKRDGFQWPPRR' A
#
# COMPACT_ATOMS: atom_id res chain seq x y z
N MET A 1 9.99 12.62 -4.22
CA MET A 1 9.34 13.00 -2.95
C MET A 1 8.04 12.22 -2.85
N MET A 2 7.89 11.38 -1.83
CA MET A 2 6.76 10.44 -1.72
C MET A 2 5.46 11.20 -1.45
N ASP A 3 4.40 10.87 -2.19
CA ASP A 3 3.09 11.53 -2.10
C ASP A 3 2.50 11.45 -0.68
N LYS A 4 1.82 12.51 -0.22
CA LYS A 4 1.24 12.58 1.13
C LYS A 4 0.23 11.46 1.38
N ASP A 5 -0.54 11.06 0.37
CA ASP A 5 -1.53 10.00 0.51
C ASP A 5 -0.88 8.61 0.55
N LEU A 6 0.19 8.40 -0.22
CA LEU A 6 0.97 7.17 -0.14
C LEU A 6 1.63 7.01 1.25
N LYS A 7 2.13 8.09 1.84
CA LYS A 7 2.65 8.06 3.22
C LYS A 7 1.59 7.65 4.24
N LYS A 8 0.37 8.18 4.14
CA LYS A 8 -0.75 7.79 5.01
C LYS A 8 -1.12 6.32 4.82
N LEU A 9 -1.15 5.86 3.58
CA LEU A 9 -1.43 4.46 3.25
C LEU A 9 -0.38 3.53 3.86
N VAL A 10 0.91 3.81 3.66
CA VAL A 10 2.01 3.04 4.25
C VAL A 10 1.89 2.97 5.77
N LYS A 11 1.58 4.11 6.43
CA LYS A 11 1.38 4.14 7.88
C LYS A 11 0.20 3.28 8.31
N ALA A 12 -0.93 3.34 7.61
CA ALA A 12 -2.11 2.53 7.90
C ALA A 12 -1.86 1.03 7.67
N LEU A 13 -1.13 0.67 6.61
CA LEU A 13 -0.74 -0.71 6.32
C LEU A 13 0.16 -1.28 7.42
N ARG A 14 1.18 -0.53 7.85
CA ARG A 14 2.03 -0.94 8.98
C ARG A 14 1.24 -1.10 10.27
N ALA A 15 0.32 -0.17 10.56
CA ALA A 15 -0.55 -0.26 11.73
C ALA A 15 -1.50 -1.46 11.69
N ALA A 16 -1.92 -1.88 10.50
CA ALA A 16 -2.75 -3.07 10.29
C ALA A 16 -1.94 -4.38 10.27
N GLY A 17 -0.63 -4.34 10.56
CA GLY A 17 0.22 -5.54 10.63
C GLY A 17 0.78 -6.00 9.29
N TYR A 18 0.69 -5.19 8.24
CA TYR A 18 1.33 -5.50 6.96
C TYR A 18 2.80 -5.10 6.96
N SER A 19 3.64 -5.94 6.36
CA SER A 19 5.03 -5.64 6.07
C SER A 19 5.10 -4.74 4.84
N VAL A 20 5.73 -3.57 4.99
CA VAL A 20 5.83 -2.57 3.92
C VAL A 20 7.29 -2.18 3.68
N GLU A 21 7.80 -2.56 2.51
CA GLU A 21 9.18 -2.31 2.07
C GLU A 21 9.23 -1.33 0.91
N GLU A 22 10.15 -0.37 0.98
CA GLU A 22 10.47 0.51 -0.13
C GLU A 22 11.67 -0.03 -0.90
N THR A 23 11.50 -0.22 -2.20
CA THR A 23 12.56 -0.66 -3.09
C THR A 23 13.47 0.50 -3.46
N ARG A 24 14.71 0.22 -3.89
CA ARG A 24 15.66 1.22 -4.40
C ARG A 24 15.11 2.08 -5.56
N ARG A 25 14.09 1.60 -6.28
CA ARG A 25 13.42 2.31 -7.37
C ARG A 25 12.20 3.12 -6.91
N GLY A 26 11.95 3.20 -5.60
CA GLY A 26 10.84 3.93 -4.99
C GLY A 26 9.52 3.15 -4.94
N HIS A 27 9.42 1.94 -5.50
CA HIS A 27 8.19 1.13 -5.38
C HIS A 27 7.99 0.64 -3.95
N ILE A 28 6.73 0.51 -3.54
CA ILE A 28 6.33 0.04 -2.22
C ILE A 28 5.75 -1.35 -2.33
N ARG A 29 6.42 -2.34 -1.75
CA ARG A 29 5.95 -3.71 -1.64
C ARG A 29 5.20 -3.90 -0.34
N VAL A 30 4.05 -4.55 -0.43
CA VAL A 30 3.23 -4.87 0.73
C VAL A 30 3.05 -6.38 0.80
N SER A 31 3.50 -6.96 1.90
CA SER A 31 3.41 -8.38 2.20
C SER A 31 2.76 -8.62 3.56
N LYS A 32 2.23 -9.83 3.74
CA LYS A 32 1.68 -10.31 5.01
C LYS A 32 1.94 -11.80 5.09
N ASP A 33 2.38 -12.28 6.25
CA ASP A 33 2.67 -13.70 6.50
C ASP A 33 3.59 -14.34 5.44
N GLY A 34 4.61 -13.59 4.99
CA GLY A 34 5.56 -14.04 3.97
C GLY A 34 5.04 -14.01 2.52
N ARG A 35 3.77 -13.64 2.29
CA ARG A 35 3.18 -13.52 0.95
C ARG A 35 3.15 -12.08 0.47
N LEU A 36 3.66 -11.82 -0.73
CA LEU A 36 3.49 -10.54 -1.41
C LEU A 36 2.03 -10.38 -1.85
N LEU A 37 1.35 -9.35 -1.34
CA LEU A 37 -0.04 -9.04 -1.70
C LEU A 37 -0.10 -8.05 -2.86
N THR A 38 0.71 -7.00 -2.81
CA THR A 38 0.69 -5.95 -3.83
C THR A 38 1.99 -5.16 -3.88
N THR A 39 2.20 -4.45 -4.98
CA THR A 39 3.27 -3.48 -5.14
C THR A 39 2.69 -2.18 -5.68
N PHE A 40 2.94 -1.07 -4.99
CA PHE A 40 2.60 0.27 -5.43
C PHE A 40 3.80 0.95 -6.10
N SER A 41 3.55 1.82 -7.07
CA SER A 41 4.58 2.72 -7.57
C SER A 41 4.87 3.83 -6.56
N GLY A 42 6.14 4.24 -6.43
CA GLY A 42 6.55 5.34 -5.55
C GLY A 42 6.07 6.70 -6.01
N THR A 43 5.85 6.83 -7.31
CA THR A 43 5.12 7.91 -7.93
C THR A 43 3.64 7.56 -7.93
N ALA A 44 2.82 8.45 -7.35
CA ALA A 44 1.37 8.39 -7.38
C ALA A 44 0.83 8.63 -8.81
N SER A 45 1.23 7.80 -9.77
CA SER A 45 0.73 7.88 -11.12
C SER A 45 -0.53 7.02 -11.22
N ASP A 46 -1.63 7.76 -11.22
CA ASP A 46 -3.01 7.36 -11.49
C ASP A 46 -3.80 6.73 -10.32
N ARG A 47 -5.00 7.28 -10.09
CA ARG A 47 -6.01 6.74 -9.14
C ARG A 47 -6.25 5.26 -9.39
N ARG A 48 -6.18 4.83 -10.66
CA ARG A 48 -6.37 3.44 -11.08
C ARG A 48 -5.29 2.52 -10.51
N SER A 49 -4.03 2.96 -10.47
CA SER A 49 -2.91 2.19 -9.91
C SER A 49 -3.10 1.96 -8.40
N LEU A 50 -3.53 2.99 -7.67
CA LEU A 50 -3.86 2.86 -6.25
C LEU A 50 -5.06 1.94 -6.03
N ALA A 51 -6.12 2.07 -6.83
CA ALA A 51 -7.30 1.21 -6.73
C ALA A 51 -6.96 -0.27 -6.99
N ASN A 52 -6.15 -0.55 -8.01
CA ASN A 52 -5.67 -1.88 -8.34
C ASN A 52 -4.80 -2.46 -7.21
N GLY A 53 -3.91 -1.64 -6.63
CA GLY A 53 -3.07 -2.05 -5.52
C GLY A 53 -3.85 -2.30 -4.23
N LEU A 54 -4.94 -1.56 -4.00
CA LEU A 54 -5.85 -1.75 -2.85
C LEU A 54 -6.77 -2.95 -3.00
N ALA A 55 -7.13 -3.38 -4.21
CA ALA A 55 -8.02 -4.51 -4.43
C ALA A 55 -7.58 -5.80 -3.69
N PRO A 56 -6.33 -6.30 -3.79
CA PRO A 56 -5.89 -7.46 -3.02
C PRO A 56 -5.89 -7.22 -1.52
N LEU A 57 -5.55 -6.00 -1.07
CA LEU A 57 -5.56 -5.64 0.35
C LEU A 57 -6.99 -5.65 0.93
N LYS A 58 -7.96 -5.13 0.18
CA LYS A 58 -9.38 -5.17 0.57
C LYS A 58 -9.91 -6.61 0.66
N ARG A 59 -9.47 -7.50 -0.23
CA ARG A 59 -9.79 -8.94 -0.17
C ARG A 59 -9.18 -9.61 1.06
N ASP A 60 -8.03 -9.13 1.52
CA ASP A 60 -7.37 -9.57 2.75
C ASP A 60 -7.99 -8.96 4.03
N GLY A 61 -8.98 -8.07 3.89
CA GLY A 61 -9.68 -7.43 5.01
C GLY A 61 -9.19 -6.03 5.38
N PHE A 62 -8.20 -5.48 4.65
CA PHE A 62 -7.74 -4.11 4.87
C PHE A 62 -8.81 -3.08 4.45
N GLN A 63 -9.17 -2.18 5.37
CA GLN A 63 -10.11 -1.10 5.09
C GLN A 63 -9.38 0.21 4.78
N TRP A 64 -9.66 0.77 3.60
CA TRP A 64 -9.12 2.06 3.16
C TRP A 64 -10.15 2.86 2.36
N PRO A 65 -10.31 4.18 2.62
CA PRO A 65 -9.67 4.96 3.69
C PRO A 65 -10.10 4.50 5.09
N PRO A 66 -9.30 4.75 6.15
CA PRO A 66 -9.68 4.38 7.51
C PRO A 66 -11.03 5.04 7.84
N ARG A 67 -11.99 4.24 8.30
CA ARG A 67 -13.28 4.78 8.75
C ARG A 67 -13.00 5.70 9.94
N ARG A 68 -13.53 6.92 9.87
CA ARG A 68 -13.34 7.97 10.88
C ARG A 68 -14.03 7.60 12.18
#